data_AF-A0A2S1XHX2-F1
#
_entry.id   AF-A0A2S1XHX2-F1
#
_cell.length_a   1.000
_cell.length_b   1.000
_cell.length_c   1.000
_cell.angle_alpha   90.00
_cell.angle_beta   90.00
_cell.angle_gamma   90.00
#
_symmetry.space_group_name_H-M   'P 1'
#
loop_
_entity.id
_entity.type
_entity.pdbx_description
1 polymer ?
#
loop_
_entity_poly.entity_id
_entity_poly.type
_entity_poly.pdbx_seq_one_letter_code
_entity_poly.pdbx_strand_id
1 'polypeptide(L)'
;MAPPAATAPATAPATPAASSIDDAAREVVEWLLLEGRHAPGFEPMMDRFCRRLMASGVPLLRAVCALPLLHPQIRTIAFFWRRNADQVETTTRAHGTENSTEYLTSPFATLIEDGADGLRYRLEQMEPPWPYPVFAELRAQGATDYVAMTVLFAGGRRNVLSFTTDRPGGFSTADLALVDAVLPALGAVLETLALRRLATTVLDTYVGHRTGARILSGDIRRGTGANVRAVLWYCDLRGFTSLADRLPREELIALLNGYFEIMGGAVESRGGEIMKFIGDAMLAIFPLEEGDPTGAAACAKALDAAEEALTDMAARNAERAAWGQPTLRCGIALHMGEVMYGNIGSANRLDFTVIGPAVNLVSRIEGLCSRLDRNVLTSAEVAEACASRLVPVGWHPVKGLNDPIEVYGLKGEHTG
;
A
#
# COMPACT_ATOMS: atom_id res chain seq x y z
N MET A 1 79.81 -14.46 5.83
CA MET A 1 78.46 -14.23 5.27
C MET A 1 77.46 -14.81 6.27
N ALA A 2 76.93 -13.95 7.14
CA ALA A 2 75.97 -14.32 8.19
C ALA A 2 74.59 -13.74 7.80
N PRO A 3 73.48 -14.43 8.08
CA PRO A 3 72.15 -13.96 7.70
C PRO A 3 71.71 -12.77 8.57
N PRO A 4 70.95 -11.80 8.02
CA PRO A 4 70.41 -10.69 8.80
C PRO A 4 69.22 -11.12 9.68
N ALA A 5 69.10 -10.42 10.81
CA ALA A 5 68.22 -10.69 11.93
C ALA A 5 66.71 -10.56 11.61
N ALA A 6 65.91 -11.42 12.26
CA ALA A 6 64.46 -11.36 12.26
C ALA A 6 63.96 -10.09 12.98
N THR A 7 63.18 -9.28 12.29
CA THR A 7 62.40 -8.17 12.85
C THR A 7 61.16 -8.71 13.57
N ALA A 8 60.95 -8.27 14.80
CA ALA A 8 59.80 -8.63 15.64
C ALA A 8 58.47 -8.23 14.99
N PRO A 9 57.38 -8.99 15.18
CA PRO A 9 56.08 -8.62 14.64
C PRO A 9 55.56 -7.37 15.38
N ALA A 10 55.05 -6.42 14.61
CA ALA A 10 54.31 -5.28 15.13
C ALA A 10 53.12 -5.80 15.96
N THR A 11 52.95 -5.25 17.16
CA THR A 11 51.84 -5.53 18.07
C THR A 11 50.51 -5.37 17.34
N ALA A 12 49.77 -6.47 17.22
CA ALA A 12 48.39 -6.46 16.78
C ALA A 12 47.57 -5.53 17.69
N PRO A 13 46.62 -4.74 17.15
CA PRO A 13 45.72 -3.96 17.99
C PRO A 13 44.95 -4.92 18.91
N ALA A 14 44.91 -4.58 20.20
CA ALA A 14 44.25 -5.38 21.21
C ALA A 14 42.80 -5.66 20.81
N THR A 15 42.41 -6.93 20.82
CA THR A 15 41.02 -7.35 20.72
C THR A 15 40.23 -6.64 21.82
N PRO A 16 39.09 -5.98 21.52
CA PRO A 16 38.25 -5.40 22.56
C PRO A 16 37.92 -6.49 23.58
N ALA A 17 38.03 -6.17 24.87
CA ALA A 17 37.67 -7.10 25.93
C ALA A 17 36.19 -7.50 25.76
N ALA A 18 35.86 -8.79 25.92
CA ALA A 18 34.49 -9.29 25.73
C ALA A 18 33.43 -8.49 26.52
N SER A 19 33.79 -7.94 27.68
CA SER A 19 32.92 -7.08 28.49
C SER A 19 32.45 -5.81 27.78
N SER A 20 33.26 -5.20 26.89
CA SER A 20 32.87 -3.97 26.19
C SER A 20 31.88 -4.23 25.05
N ILE A 21 31.90 -5.42 24.46
CA ILE A 21 30.96 -5.82 23.40
C ILE A 21 29.60 -6.12 24.01
N ASP A 22 29.57 -6.84 25.13
CA ASP A 22 28.34 -7.13 25.86
C ASP A 22 27.65 -5.84 26.35
N ASP A 23 28.43 -4.86 26.82
CA ASP A 23 27.91 -3.55 27.21
C ASP A 23 27.33 -2.78 26.02
N ALA A 24 28.06 -2.71 24.90
CA ALA A 24 27.58 -2.02 23.70
C ALA A 24 26.33 -2.69 23.09
N ALA A 25 26.29 -4.02 23.04
CA ALA A 25 25.11 -4.77 22.60
C ALA A 25 23.92 -4.51 23.53
N ARG A 26 24.14 -4.52 24.85
CA ARG A 26 23.12 -4.22 25.85
C ARG A 26 22.51 -2.83 25.67
N GLU A 27 23.32 -1.80 25.44
CA GLU A 27 22.83 -0.44 25.20
C GLU A 27 21.96 -0.35 23.94
N VAL A 28 22.36 -1.01 22.85
CA VAL A 28 21.57 -1.03 21.60
C VAL A 28 20.26 -1.81 21.79
N VAL A 29 20.30 -2.95 22.47
CA VAL A 29 19.11 -3.75 22.81
C VAL A 29 18.15 -2.96 23.69
N GLU A 30 18.65 -2.33 24.76
CA GLU A 30 17.84 -1.52 25.66
C GLU A 30 17.16 -0.39 24.90
N TRP A 31 17.92 0.33 24.05
CA TRP A 31 17.35 1.37 23.20
C TRP A 31 16.27 0.83 22.26
N LEU A 32 16.50 -0.31 21.58
CA LEU A 32 15.52 -0.92 20.68
C LEU A 32 14.20 -1.20 21.42
N LEU A 33 14.29 -1.79 22.61
CA LEU A 33 13.14 -2.21 23.42
C LEU A 33 12.43 -1.07 24.14
N LEU A 34 13.10 0.06 24.38
CA LEU A 34 12.50 1.24 25.03
C LEU A 34 12.07 2.29 24.02
N GLU A 35 12.98 2.85 23.22
CA GLU A 35 12.70 3.99 22.33
C GLU A 35 12.51 3.58 20.87
N GLY A 36 13.28 2.59 20.40
CA GLY A 36 13.29 2.14 19.01
C GLY A 36 11.91 1.69 18.53
N ARG A 37 11.21 0.90 19.36
CA ARG A 37 9.85 0.38 19.13
C ARG A 37 8.75 1.44 18.97
N HIS A 38 9.02 2.68 19.35
CA HIS A 38 8.09 3.82 19.22
C HIS A 38 8.39 4.68 18.00
N ALA A 39 9.29 4.27 17.12
CA ALA A 39 9.49 4.94 15.85
C ALA A 39 8.16 5.03 15.06
N PRO A 40 7.91 6.14 14.35
CA PRO A 40 6.69 6.31 13.56
C PRO A 40 6.64 5.41 12.32
N GLY A 41 7.77 4.80 11.94
CA GLY A 41 7.90 3.92 10.78
C GLY A 41 9.22 3.17 10.78
N PHE A 42 9.45 2.40 9.72
CA PHE A 42 10.65 1.60 9.59
C PHE A 42 11.86 2.46 9.23
N GLU A 43 11.70 3.47 8.39
CA GLU A 43 12.77 4.36 7.93
C GLU A 43 13.47 5.08 9.09
N PRO A 44 12.75 5.77 10.01
CA PRO A 44 13.40 6.45 11.14
C PRO A 44 13.90 5.47 12.20
N MET A 45 13.34 4.26 12.27
CA MET A 45 13.86 3.20 13.15
C MET A 45 15.21 2.69 12.63
N MET A 46 15.28 2.36 11.34
CA MET A 46 16.47 1.81 10.67
C MET A 46 17.63 2.80 10.69
N ASP A 47 17.38 4.08 10.41
CA ASP A 47 18.42 5.10 10.47
C ASP A 47 19.03 5.24 11.87
N ARG A 48 18.18 5.36 12.90
CA ARG A 48 18.64 5.46 14.29
C ARG A 48 19.37 4.20 14.75
N PHE A 49 18.90 3.02 14.33
CA PHE A 49 19.57 1.75 14.61
C PHE A 49 20.97 1.69 13.99
N CYS A 50 21.11 1.98 12.70
CA CYS A 50 22.40 1.96 12.01
C CYS A 50 23.38 2.99 12.58
N ARG A 51 22.91 4.20 12.90
CA ARG A 51 23.75 5.23 13.55
C ARG A 51 24.22 4.82 14.94
N ARG A 52 23.39 4.09 15.71
CA ARG A 52 23.78 3.56 17.02
C ARG A 52 24.81 2.45 16.89
N LEU A 53 24.64 1.51 15.95
CA LEU A 53 25.66 0.51 15.65
C LEU A 53 27.02 1.15 15.30
N MET A 54 27.00 2.23 14.51
CA MET A 54 28.21 3.00 14.21
C MET A 54 28.82 3.66 15.45
N ALA A 55 28.00 4.27 16.31
CA ALA A 55 28.47 4.87 17.57
C ALA A 55 29.08 3.81 18.51
N SER A 56 28.60 2.56 18.44
CA SER A 56 29.15 1.39 19.13
C SER A 56 30.35 0.75 18.44
N GLY A 57 30.87 1.35 17.36
CA GLY A 57 32.11 0.93 16.70
C GLY A 57 31.96 0.05 15.46
N VAL A 58 30.73 -0.29 15.04
CA VAL A 58 30.49 -1.10 13.82
C VAL A 58 30.61 -0.20 12.58
N PRO A 59 31.58 -0.43 11.68
CA PRO A 59 31.87 0.49 10.58
C PRO A 59 30.90 0.29 9.40
N LEU A 60 29.66 0.78 9.51
CA LEU A 60 28.66 0.63 8.46
C LEU A 60 28.87 1.64 7.31
N LEU A 61 28.85 1.13 6.07
CA LEU A 61 28.72 1.92 4.84
C LEU A 61 27.26 1.94 4.36
N ARG A 62 26.61 0.77 4.41
CA ARG A 62 25.25 0.52 3.91
C ARG A 62 24.58 -0.58 4.74
N ALA A 63 23.27 -0.47 4.92
CA ALA A 63 22.42 -1.53 5.44
C ALA A 63 21.15 -1.67 4.59
N VAL A 64 20.69 -2.90 4.37
CA VAL A 64 19.47 -3.18 3.60
C VAL A 64 18.60 -4.20 4.32
N CYS A 65 17.34 -3.87 4.54
CA CYS A 65 16.34 -4.79 5.06
C CYS A 65 15.21 -4.97 4.06
N ALA A 66 14.87 -6.22 3.75
CA ALA A 66 13.68 -6.52 2.96
C ALA A 66 12.63 -7.18 3.85
N LEU A 67 11.43 -6.61 3.88
CA LEU A 67 10.29 -7.11 4.62
C LEU A 67 9.12 -7.41 3.67
N PRO A 68 8.38 -8.50 3.89
CA PRO A 68 7.18 -8.78 3.14
C PRO A 68 6.01 -7.89 3.56
N LEU A 69 5.16 -7.55 2.61
CA LEU A 69 3.95 -6.73 2.77
C LEU A 69 2.71 -7.56 2.36
N LEU A 70 1.61 -7.49 3.13
CA LEU A 70 0.31 -8.02 2.70
C LEU A 70 -0.45 -6.93 1.96
N HIS A 71 -0.13 -6.75 0.68
CA HIS A 71 -0.84 -5.86 -0.23
C HIS A 71 -1.13 -6.61 -1.55
N PRO A 72 -2.29 -6.42 -2.21
CA PRO A 72 -2.64 -7.17 -3.42
C PRO A 72 -1.69 -6.97 -4.59
N GLN A 73 -1.03 -5.80 -4.66
CA GLN A 73 -0.09 -5.47 -5.74
C GLN A 73 1.38 -5.49 -5.31
N ILE A 74 1.68 -5.40 -4.00
CA ILE A 74 3.05 -5.25 -3.48
C ILE A 74 3.36 -6.43 -2.57
N ARG A 75 4.44 -7.15 -2.86
CA ARG A 75 4.87 -8.33 -2.09
C ARG A 75 5.92 -7.99 -1.05
N THR A 76 6.88 -7.14 -1.39
CA THR A 76 8.04 -6.84 -0.54
C THR A 76 8.33 -5.34 -0.56
N ILE A 77 8.69 -4.82 0.60
CA ILE A 77 9.26 -3.49 0.77
C ILE A 77 10.70 -3.65 1.21
N ALA A 78 11.61 -2.95 0.54
CA ALA A 78 13.03 -2.94 0.85
C ALA A 78 13.45 -1.54 1.29
N PHE A 79 14.21 -1.47 2.37
CA PHE A 79 14.73 -0.25 2.96
C PHE A 79 16.24 -0.22 2.79
N PHE A 80 16.76 0.88 2.24
CA PHE A 80 18.16 1.08 1.94
C PHE A 80 18.71 2.25 2.76
N TRP A 81 19.49 1.93 3.78
CA TRP A 81 20.22 2.90 4.57
C TRP A 81 21.65 3.05 4.05
N ARG A 82 22.14 4.29 3.91
CA ARG A 82 23.54 4.59 3.54
C ARG A 82 24.11 5.61 4.51
N ARG A 83 25.39 5.46 4.88
CA ARG A 83 26.08 6.30 5.88
C ARG A 83 25.97 7.81 5.58
N ASN A 84 26.08 8.18 4.30
CA ASN A 84 26.13 9.57 3.86
C ASN A 84 24.82 10.05 3.20
N ALA A 85 23.72 9.30 3.35
CA ALA A 85 22.41 9.74 2.85
C ALA A 85 21.63 10.46 3.96
N ASP A 86 20.82 11.45 3.58
CA ASP A 86 19.98 12.19 4.50
C ASP A 86 18.77 11.37 4.99
N GLN A 87 18.31 10.41 4.16
CA GLN A 87 17.13 9.60 4.43
C GLN A 87 17.33 8.14 3.99
N VAL A 88 16.56 7.24 4.60
CA VAL A 88 16.46 5.84 4.15
C VAL A 88 15.61 5.80 2.89
N GLU A 89 16.13 5.21 1.83
CA GLU A 89 15.39 4.99 0.59
C GLU A 89 14.50 3.74 0.71
N THR A 90 13.31 3.81 0.14
CA THR A 90 12.34 2.72 0.17
C THR A 90 11.99 2.30 -1.25
N THR A 91 11.97 0.99 -1.50
CA THR A 91 11.56 0.42 -2.79
C THR A 91 10.54 -0.67 -2.55
N THR A 92 9.45 -0.66 -3.32
CA THR A 92 8.42 -1.70 -3.30
C THR A 92 8.57 -2.61 -4.51
N ARG A 93 8.39 -3.91 -4.29
CA ARG A 93 8.40 -4.93 -5.35
C ARG A 93 7.02 -5.56 -5.46
N ALA A 94 6.51 -5.64 -6.69
CA ALA A 94 5.21 -6.24 -6.98
C ALA A 94 5.24 -7.77 -6.90
N HIS A 95 4.07 -8.41 -6.80
CA HIS A 95 3.97 -9.88 -6.93
C HIS A 95 4.51 -10.36 -8.28
N GLY A 96 5.13 -11.54 -8.32
CA GLY A 96 5.78 -12.12 -9.49
C GLY A 96 7.25 -11.71 -9.67
N THR A 97 7.70 -10.62 -9.04
CA THR A 97 9.11 -10.18 -9.11
C THR A 97 10.08 -11.09 -8.34
N GLU A 98 9.58 -11.97 -7.46
CA GLU A 98 10.36 -13.07 -6.87
C GLU A 98 10.90 -14.05 -7.91
N ASN A 99 10.26 -14.13 -9.08
CA ASN A 99 10.73 -14.97 -10.18
C ASN A 99 11.63 -14.19 -11.15
N SER A 100 11.90 -12.91 -10.86
CA SER A 100 12.81 -12.10 -11.67
C SER A 100 14.24 -12.60 -11.50
N THR A 101 15.01 -12.56 -12.60
CA THR A 101 16.44 -12.86 -12.57
C THR A 101 17.17 -12.01 -11.52
N GLU A 102 16.77 -10.76 -11.35
CA GLU A 102 17.39 -9.84 -10.38
C GLU A 102 17.23 -10.33 -8.92
N TYR A 103 16.05 -10.85 -8.55
CA TYR A 103 15.84 -11.41 -7.21
C TYR A 103 16.54 -12.75 -7.05
N LEU A 104 16.35 -13.69 -8.00
CA LEU A 104 16.91 -15.05 -7.93
C LEU A 104 18.45 -15.05 -7.93
N THR A 105 19.06 -14.02 -8.51
CA THR A 105 20.53 -13.80 -8.47
C THR A 105 20.94 -12.80 -7.39
N SER A 106 20.14 -12.65 -6.32
CA SER A 106 20.49 -11.84 -5.16
C SER A 106 20.95 -12.72 -3.98
N PRO A 107 21.84 -12.21 -3.10
CA PRO A 107 22.20 -12.91 -1.87
C PRO A 107 21.00 -13.19 -0.95
N PHE A 108 19.91 -12.41 -1.08
CA PHE A 108 18.71 -12.55 -0.26
C PHE A 108 17.91 -13.80 -0.63
N ALA A 109 17.80 -14.09 -1.94
CA ALA A 109 17.13 -15.30 -2.42
C ALA A 109 17.82 -16.56 -1.87
N THR A 110 19.16 -16.62 -1.98
CA THR A 110 19.97 -17.73 -1.43
C THR A 110 19.71 -17.94 0.07
N LEU A 111 19.73 -16.89 0.89
CA LEU A 111 19.47 -17.01 2.33
C LEU A 111 18.06 -17.53 2.66
N ILE A 112 17.06 -17.04 1.92
CA ILE A 112 15.65 -17.40 2.16
C ILE A 112 15.37 -18.83 1.68
N GLU A 113 15.93 -19.24 0.54
CA GLU A 113 15.67 -20.53 -0.10
C GLU A 113 16.52 -21.66 0.51
N ASP A 114 17.81 -21.42 0.76
CA ASP A 114 18.71 -22.43 1.33
C ASP A 114 18.57 -22.56 2.85
N GLY A 115 17.90 -21.60 3.49
CA GLY A 115 17.65 -21.62 4.94
C GLY A 115 18.93 -21.46 5.78
N ALA A 116 19.94 -20.75 5.27
CA ALA A 116 21.15 -20.43 6.01
C ALA A 116 20.92 -19.27 7.00
N ASP A 117 21.64 -19.25 8.13
CA ASP A 117 21.48 -18.21 9.16
C ASP A 117 22.22 -16.91 8.82
N GLY A 118 23.22 -16.99 7.94
CA GLY A 118 23.92 -15.83 7.40
C GLY A 118 24.89 -16.21 6.29
N LEU A 119 25.33 -15.21 5.54
CA LEU A 119 26.38 -15.30 4.53
C LEU A 119 27.33 -14.12 4.66
N ARG A 120 28.59 -14.34 4.25
CA ARG A 120 29.62 -13.31 4.26
C ARG A 120 30.53 -13.43 3.05
N TYR A 121 30.83 -12.29 2.44
CA TYR A 121 31.76 -12.17 1.32
C TYR A 121 32.76 -11.05 1.58
N ARG A 122 34.04 -11.42 1.68
CA ARG A 122 35.18 -10.48 1.74
C ARG A 122 35.41 -9.89 0.35
N LEU A 123 34.61 -8.89 0.00
CA LEU A 123 34.59 -8.27 -1.33
C LEU A 123 35.98 -7.78 -1.78
N GLU A 124 36.81 -7.27 -0.86
CA GLU A 124 38.18 -6.82 -1.18
C GLU A 124 39.14 -7.96 -1.62
N GLN A 125 38.80 -9.21 -1.32
CA GLN A 125 39.60 -10.41 -1.64
C GLN A 125 39.05 -11.16 -2.86
N MET A 126 38.02 -10.61 -3.51
CA MET A 126 37.33 -11.23 -4.63
C MET A 126 37.66 -10.55 -5.95
N GLU A 127 37.77 -11.35 -6.98
CA GLU A 127 37.89 -10.92 -8.38
C GLU A 127 36.68 -11.41 -9.18
N PRO A 128 36.31 -10.75 -10.30
CA PRO A 128 35.26 -11.22 -11.19
C PRO A 128 35.51 -12.65 -11.70
N PRO A 129 34.47 -13.45 -12.01
CA PRO A 129 33.05 -13.06 -12.06
C PRO A 129 32.42 -12.97 -10.67
N TRP A 130 31.59 -11.95 -10.47
CA TRP A 130 30.86 -11.73 -9.21
C TRP A 130 29.74 -12.78 -9.06
N PRO A 131 29.64 -13.48 -7.90
CA PRO A 131 28.55 -14.43 -7.65
C PRO A 131 27.16 -13.78 -7.72
N TYR A 132 27.08 -12.51 -7.36
CA TYR A 132 25.84 -11.72 -7.41
C TYR A 132 26.12 -10.35 -8.06
N PRO A 133 25.26 -9.85 -8.97
CA PRO A 133 25.48 -8.58 -9.67
C PRO A 133 25.69 -7.38 -8.74
N VAL A 134 24.98 -7.34 -7.61
CA VAL A 134 25.08 -6.26 -6.60
C VAL A 134 26.49 -6.10 -6.02
N PHE A 135 27.34 -7.14 -6.08
CA PHE A 135 28.72 -7.04 -5.57
C PHE A 135 29.60 -6.17 -6.45
N ALA A 136 29.37 -6.13 -7.77
CA ALA A 136 30.09 -5.24 -8.67
C ALA A 136 29.85 -3.77 -8.29
N GLU A 137 28.59 -3.42 -8.05
CA GLU A 137 28.17 -2.07 -7.62
C GLU A 137 28.76 -1.70 -6.26
N LEU A 138 28.71 -2.62 -5.29
CA LEU A 138 29.27 -2.41 -3.96
C LEU A 138 30.78 -2.20 -4.01
N ARG A 139 31.52 -2.97 -4.81
CA ARG A 139 32.97 -2.79 -5.01
C ARG A 139 33.30 -1.43 -5.63
N ALA A 140 32.53 -1.00 -6.62
CA ALA A 140 32.68 0.32 -7.23
C ALA A 140 32.46 1.47 -6.21
N GLN A 141 31.66 1.23 -5.18
CA GLN A 141 31.44 2.14 -4.04
C GLN A 141 32.50 2.02 -2.93
N GLY A 142 33.54 1.21 -3.14
CA GLY A 142 34.63 1.02 -2.17
C GLY A 142 34.35 0.00 -1.08
N ALA A 143 33.27 -0.78 -1.18
CA ALA A 143 32.95 -1.79 -0.17
C ALA A 143 34.01 -2.89 -0.10
N THR A 144 34.42 -3.26 1.11
CA THR A 144 35.45 -4.27 1.39
C THR A 144 34.86 -5.59 1.90
N ASP A 145 33.67 -5.56 2.48
CA ASP A 145 33.01 -6.73 3.07
C ASP A 145 31.50 -6.59 3.02
N TYR A 146 30.82 -7.70 2.76
CA TYR A 146 29.37 -7.82 2.72
C TYR A 146 28.94 -8.96 3.63
N VAL A 147 27.98 -8.69 4.51
CA VAL A 147 27.39 -9.68 5.39
C VAL A 147 25.88 -9.59 5.28
N ALA A 148 25.21 -10.73 5.12
CA ALA A 148 23.77 -10.81 5.24
C ALA A 148 23.41 -11.83 6.32
N MET A 149 22.46 -11.49 7.18
CA MET A 149 22.07 -12.26 8.34
C MET A 149 20.55 -12.45 8.32
N THR A 150 20.10 -13.60 8.83
CA THR A 150 18.69 -13.90 8.99
C THR A 150 18.16 -13.20 10.25
N VAL A 151 17.04 -12.50 10.10
CA VAL A 151 16.25 -11.97 11.20
C VAL A 151 14.97 -12.78 11.30
N LEU A 152 14.80 -13.47 12.43
CA LEU A 152 13.63 -14.31 12.68
C LEU A 152 12.52 -13.48 13.32
N PHE A 153 11.31 -13.58 12.75
CA PHE A 153 10.08 -13.12 13.37
C PHE A 153 9.40 -14.29 14.11
N ALA A 154 8.42 -13.97 14.95
CA ALA A 154 7.60 -14.97 15.60
C ALA A 154 6.94 -15.92 14.56
N GLY A 155 6.77 -17.17 14.94
CA GLY A 155 6.26 -18.22 14.04
C GLY A 155 7.28 -18.74 13.02
N GLY A 156 8.56 -18.39 13.15
CA GLY A 156 9.66 -18.96 12.34
C GLY A 156 9.84 -18.31 10.98
N ARG A 157 9.23 -17.16 10.74
CA ARG A 157 9.37 -16.43 9.48
C ARG A 157 10.78 -15.82 9.37
N ARG A 158 11.49 -16.15 8.29
CA ARG A 158 12.85 -15.66 7.99
C ARG A 158 12.78 -14.37 7.16
N ASN A 159 13.47 -13.34 7.62
CA ASN A 159 13.73 -12.11 6.88
C ASN A 159 15.24 -11.93 6.74
N VAL A 160 15.68 -11.09 5.81
CA VAL A 160 17.11 -10.87 5.57
C VAL A 160 17.47 -9.41 5.80
N LEU A 161 18.56 -9.22 6.53
CA LEU A 161 19.21 -7.93 6.72
C LEU A 161 20.65 -8.06 6.23
N SER A 162 21.11 -7.12 5.41
CA SER A 162 22.51 -7.04 5.01
C SER A 162 23.18 -5.77 5.45
N PHE A 163 24.48 -5.89 5.70
CA PHE A 163 25.39 -4.84 6.10
C PHE A 163 26.60 -4.86 5.18
N THR A 164 27.12 -3.69 4.88
CA THR A 164 28.32 -3.51 4.07
C THR A 164 29.24 -2.51 4.75
N THR A 165 30.55 -2.70 4.65
CA THR A 165 31.57 -1.77 5.15
C THR A 165 32.57 -1.42 4.06
N ASP A 166 33.18 -0.24 4.17
CA ASP A 166 34.35 0.22 3.41
C ASP A 166 35.65 0.17 4.24
N ARG A 167 35.62 -0.35 5.48
CA ARG A 167 36.82 -0.43 6.31
C ARG A 167 37.81 -1.43 5.68
N PRO A 168 39.09 -1.07 5.48
CA PRO A 168 40.12 -2.01 5.05
C PRO A 168 40.16 -3.24 5.97
N GLY A 169 40.22 -4.45 5.40
CA GLY A 169 40.15 -5.68 6.19
C GLY A 169 38.73 -6.08 6.61
N GLY A 170 37.70 -5.34 6.15
CA GLY A 170 36.28 -5.62 6.36
C GLY A 170 35.81 -5.57 7.81
N PHE A 171 34.70 -6.27 8.11
CA PHE A 171 34.18 -6.39 9.47
C PHE A 171 35.09 -7.25 10.36
N SER A 172 35.20 -6.90 11.63
CA SER A 172 35.92 -7.70 12.62
C SER A 172 35.00 -8.77 13.19
N THR A 173 35.54 -9.78 13.85
CA THR A 173 34.71 -10.75 14.58
C THR A 173 33.88 -10.07 15.68
N ALA A 174 34.43 -9.05 16.34
CA ALA A 174 33.74 -8.27 17.36
C ALA A 174 32.56 -7.48 16.77
N ASP A 175 32.73 -6.89 15.59
CA ASP A 175 31.66 -6.13 14.92
C ASP A 175 30.47 -7.05 14.62
N LEU A 176 30.74 -8.25 14.08
CA LEU A 176 29.69 -9.20 13.73
C LEU A 176 29.04 -9.83 14.96
N ALA A 177 29.81 -10.08 16.03
CA ALA A 177 29.25 -10.56 17.30
C ALA A 177 28.29 -9.54 17.92
N LEU A 178 28.62 -8.25 17.86
CA LEU A 178 27.72 -7.18 18.31
C LEU A 178 26.44 -7.16 17.47
N VAL A 179 26.56 -7.18 16.14
CA VAL A 179 25.39 -7.19 15.24
C VAL A 179 24.52 -8.42 15.54
N ASP A 180 25.10 -9.61 15.63
CA ASP A 180 24.39 -10.86 15.94
C ASP A 180 23.65 -10.78 17.29
N ALA A 181 24.30 -10.25 18.33
CA ALA A 181 23.71 -10.09 19.66
C ALA A 181 22.48 -9.16 19.69
N VAL A 182 22.41 -8.16 18.80
CA VAL A 182 21.28 -7.22 18.74
C VAL A 182 20.15 -7.69 17.81
N LEU A 183 20.41 -8.65 16.90
CA LEU A 183 19.44 -9.11 15.91
C LEU A 183 18.11 -9.61 16.51
N PRO A 184 18.08 -10.38 17.62
CA PRO A 184 16.82 -10.83 18.21
C PRO A 184 15.93 -9.67 18.68
N ALA A 185 16.53 -8.67 19.34
CA ALA A 185 15.80 -7.48 19.80
C ALA A 185 15.33 -6.64 18.61
N LEU A 186 16.18 -6.50 17.59
CA LEU A 186 15.81 -5.83 16.34
C LEU A 186 14.62 -6.55 15.70
N GLY A 187 14.68 -7.87 15.54
CA GLY A 187 13.63 -8.70 14.96
C GLY A 187 12.27 -8.49 15.63
N ALA A 188 12.21 -8.46 16.96
CA ALA A 188 10.98 -8.19 17.70
C ALA A 188 10.40 -6.78 17.42
N VAL A 189 11.28 -5.77 17.31
CA VAL A 189 10.88 -4.40 16.96
C VAL A 189 10.41 -4.32 15.50
N LEU A 190 11.15 -4.92 14.56
CA LEU A 190 10.79 -4.95 13.14
C LEU A 190 9.45 -5.65 12.95
N GLU A 191 9.23 -6.76 13.63
CA GLU A 191 7.98 -7.51 13.58
C GLU A 191 6.82 -6.66 14.11
N THR A 192 7.00 -5.95 15.22
CA THR A 192 5.98 -5.05 15.76
C THR A 192 5.61 -3.96 14.75
N LEU A 193 6.60 -3.34 14.11
CA LEU A 193 6.38 -2.31 13.09
C LEU A 193 5.73 -2.90 11.84
N ALA A 194 6.17 -4.09 11.41
CA ALA A 194 5.60 -4.82 10.28
C ALA A 194 4.13 -5.15 10.55
N LEU A 195 3.79 -5.73 11.70
CA LEU A 195 2.40 -6.07 12.07
C LEU A 195 1.49 -4.85 12.12
N ARG A 196 1.96 -3.72 12.67
CA ARG A 196 1.20 -2.45 12.63
C ARG A 196 0.95 -1.99 11.19
N ARG A 197 1.99 -2.01 10.36
CA ARG A 197 1.87 -1.66 8.95
C ARG A 197 0.92 -2.61 8.21
N LEU A 198 1.01 -3.91 8.46
CA LEU A 198 0.13 -4.92 7.88
C LEU A 198 -1.34 -4.67 8.24
N ALA A 199 -1.64 -4.34 9.50
CA ALA A 199 -2.99 -4.00 9.92
C ALA A 199 -3.54 -2.79 9.15
N THR A 200 -2.75 -1.72 9.03
CA THR A 200 -3.12 -0.53 8.24
C THR A 200 -3.28 -0.86 6.76
N THR A 201 -2.31 -1.54 6.14
CA THR A 201 -2.36 -1.87 4.71
C THR A 201 -3.55 -2.76 4.35
N VAL A 202 -3.84 -3.79 5.15
CA VAL A 202 -5.00 -4.66 4.90
C VAL A 202 -6.32 -3.88 5.03
N LEU A 203 -6.45 -3.03 6.04
CA LEU A 203 -7.66 -2.22 6.20
C LEU A 203 -7.80 -1.16 5.09
N ASP A 204 -6.72 -0.47 4.74
CA ASP A 204 -6.71 0.51 3.64
C ASP A 204 -7.16 -0.16 2.34
N THR A 205 -6.63 -1.34 2.00
CA THR A 205 -6.94 -1.99 0.72
C THR A 205 -8.33 -2.64 0.66
N TYR A 206 -8.79 -3.25 1.76
CA TYR A 206 -10.04 -4.04 1.74
C TYR A 206 -11.25 -3.31 2.31
N VAL A 207 -11.04 -2.21 3.05
CA VAL A 207 -12.10 -1.45 3.71
C VAL A 207 -12.08 0.03 3.30
N GLY A 208 -10.94 0.54 2.83
CA GLY A 208 -10.75 1.95 2.47
C GLY A 208 -10.07 2.74 3.58
N HIS A 209 -9.30 3.76 3.20
CA HIS A 209 -8.35 4.43 4.09
C HIS A 209 -8.99 5.06 5.35
N ARG A 210 -10.09 5.80 5.17
CA ARG A 210 -10.76 6.51 6.27
C ARG A 210 -11.47 5.53 7.20
N THR A 211 -12.25 4.62 6.63
CA THR A 211 -12.91 3.56 7.40
C THR A 211 -11.90 2.68 8.14
N GLY A 212 -10.79 2.29 7.49
CA GLY A 212 -9.71 1.52 8.09
C GLY A 212 -9.07 2.24 9.29
N ALA A 213 -8.80 3.54 9.17
CA ALA A 213 -8.30 4.35 10.27
C ALA A 213 -9.28 4.40 11.46
N ARG A 214 -10.58 4.52 11.20
CA ARG A 214 -11.62 4.48 12.26
C ARG A 214 -11.63 3.13 12.99
N ILE A 215 -11.58 2.02 12.24
CA ILE A 215 -11.49 0.66 12.82
C ILE A 215 -10.25 0.53 13.70
N LEU A 216 -9.08 0.97 13.23
CA LEU A 216 -7.84 0.95 14.01
C LEU A 216 -7.91 1.82 15.27
N SER A 217 -8.68 2.91 15.23
CA SER A 217 -8.90 3.79 16.39
C SER A 217 -9.89 3.24 17.43
N GLY A 218 -10.57 2.12 17.13
CA GLY A 218 -11.46 1.43 18.07
C GLY A 218 -12.96 1.57 17.77
N ASP A 219 -13.35 2.15 16.62
CA ASP A 219 -14.74 2.19 16.15
C ASP A 219 -15.19 0.82 15.61
N ILE A 220 -15.21 -0.20 16.47
CA ILE A 220 -15.41 -1.62 16.10
C ILE A 220 -16.68 -2.24 16.66
N ARG A 221 -17.48 -1.47 17.42
CA ARG A 221 -18.69 -2.00 18.07
C ARG A 221 -19.79 -2.23 17.05
N ARG A 222 -20.39 -3.43 17.06
CA ARG A 222 -21.53 -3.75 16.20
C ARG A 222 -22.72 -2.85 16.52
N GLY A 223 -23.36 -2.29 15.49
CA GLY A 223 -24.53 -1.43 15.64
C GLY A 223 -24.21 0.00 16.09
N THR A 224 -22.93 0.35 16.29
CA THR A 224 -22.53 1.75 16.41
C THR A 224 -22.31 2.34 15.03
N GLY A 225 -22.77 3.56 14.85
CA GLY A 225 -22.60 4.36 13.65
C GLY A 225 -22.92 5.81 13.94
N ALA A 226 -22.64 6.68 12.98
CA ALA A 226 -23.04 8.07 13.02
C ALA A 226 -24.00 8.34 11.85
N ASN A 227 -24.98 9.22 12.08
CA ASN A 227 -25.72 9.80 10.97
C ASN A 227 -24.78 10.77 10.25
N VAL A 228 -24.58 10.52 8.96
CA VAL A 228 -23.75 11.33 8.09
C VAL A 228 -24.63 11.78 6.93
N ARG A 229 -24.56 13.07 6.61
CA ARG A 229 -25.12 13.58 5.37
C ARG A 229 -24.03 13.51 4.31
N ALA A 230 -24.35 12.92 3.17
CA ALA A 230 -23.39 12.69 2.10
C ALA A 230 -24.06 12.78 0.73
N VAL A 231 -23.27 13.02 -0.32
CA VAL A 231 -23.66 12.69 -1.69
C VAL A 231 -23.28 11.24 -1.93
N LEU A 232 -24.29 10.40 -2.15
CA LEU A 232 -24.10 9.01 -2.50
C LEU A 232 -23.83 8.90 -4.00
N TRP A 233 -22.88 8.04 -4.34
CA TRP A 233 -22.58 7.61 -5.68
C TRP A 233 -22.92 6.13 -5.80
N TYR A 234 -23.69 5.77 -6.82
CA TYR A 234 -23.90 4.38 -7.20
C TYR A 234 -23.65 4.23 -8.69
N CYS A 235 -22.75 3.35 -9.11
CA CYS A 235 -22.53 3.06 -10.52
C CYS A 235 -22.58 1.57 -10.82
N ASP A 236 -22.94 1.23 -12.05
CA ASP A 236 -23.08 -0.15 -12.53
C ASP A 236 -22.65 -0.26 -14.01
N LEU A 237 -22.10 -1.41 -14.40
CA LEU A 237 -21.72 -1.74 -15.77
C LEU A 237 -22.95 -2.20 -16.57
N ARG A 238 -23.24 -1.51 -17.67
CA ARG A 238 -24.33 -1.92 -18.55
C ARG A 238 -23.96 -3.19 -19.30
N GLY A 239 -24.79 -4.23 -19.15
CA GLY A 239 -24.67 -5.47 -19.89
C GLY A 239 -23.57 -6.41 -19.39
N PHE A 240 -23.08 -6.22 -18.17
CA PHE A 240 -22.06 -7.08 -17.57
C PHE A 240 -22.42 -8.56 -17.59
N THR A 241 -23.66 -8.95 -17.31
CA THR A 241 -24.09 -10.36 -17.38
C THR A 241 -23.77 -10.98 -18.75
N SER A 242 -24.03 -10.25 -19.83
CA SER A 242 -23.70 -10.72 -21.19
C SER A 242 -22.19 -10.83 -21.42
N LEU A 243 -21.39 -9.97 -20.79
CA LEU A 243 -19.93 -10.03 -20.86
C LEU A 243 -19.39 -11.23 -20.05
N ALA A 244 -19.93 -11.45 -18.85
CA ALA A 244 -19.55 -12.53 -17.95
C ALA A 244 -19.81 -13.91 -18.56
N ASP A 245 -20.90 -14.06 -19.33
CA ASP A 245 -21.24 -15.31 -20.02
C ASP A 245 -20.31 -15.63 -21.21
N ARG A 246 -19.61 -14.63 -21.76
CA ARG A 246 -18.85 -14.76 -23.01
C ARG A 246 -17.34 -14.70 -22.83
N LEU A 247 -16.87 -13.93 -21.86
CA LEU A 247 -15.44 -13.71 -21.66
C LEU A 247 -14.80 -14.83 -20.85
N PRO A 248 -13.56 -15.24 -21.17
CA PRO A 248 -12.74 -16.05 -20.28
C PRO A 248 -12.58 -15.37 -18.91
N ARG A 249 -12.48 -16.18 -17.86
CA ARG A 249 -12.39 -15.71 -16.47
C ARG A 249 -11.31 -14.63 -16.26
N GLU A 250 -10.12 -14.83 -16.81
CA GLU A 250 -9.00 -13.89 -16.62
C GLU A 250 -9.26 -12.54 -17.31
N GLU A 251 -9.86 -12.57 -18.51
CA GLU A 251 -10.26 -11.36 -19.24
C GLU A 251 -11.40 -10.62 -18.53
N LEU A 252 -12.37 -11.35 -17.97
CA LEU A 252 -13.48 -10.77 -17.20
C LEU A 252 -12.97 -10.08 -15.94
N ILE A 253 -12.05 -10.70 -15.20
CA ILE A 253 -11.43 -10.11 -14.01
C ILE A 253 -10.62 -8.86 -14.38
N ALA A 254 -9.82 -8.92 -15.46
CA ALA A 254 -9.04 -7.78 -15.92
C ALA A 254 -9.94 -6.60 -16.37
N LEU A 255 -11.05 -6.90 -17.05
CA LEU A 255 -12.05 -5.92 -17.45
C LEU A 255 -12.69 -5.27 -16.23
N LEU A 256 -13.13 -6.07 -15.26
CA LEU A 256 -13.80 -5.59 -14.05
C LEU A 256 -12.85 -4.74 -13.19
N ASN A 257 -11.61 -5.18 -13.00
CA ASN A 257 -10.59 -4.40 -12.30
C ASN A 257 -10.30 -3.08 -13.02
N GLY A 258 -10.18 -3.09 -14.35
CA GLY A 258 -9.96 -1.87 -15.13
C GLY A 258 -11.13 -0.89 -15.05
N TYR A 259 -12.37 -1.39 -14.97
CA TYR A 259 -13.56 -0.58 -14.74
C TYR A 259 -13.55 0.07 -13.35
N PHE A 260 -13.28 -0.73 -12.30
CA PHE A 260 -13.24 -0.21 -10.93
C PHE A 260 -12.05 0.72 -10.68
N GLU A 261 -10.92 0.55 -11.38
CA GLU A 261 -9.80 1.50 -11.34
C GLU A 261 -10.25 2.89 -11.82
N ILE A 262 -11.01 2.95 -12.93
CA ILE A 262 -11.53 4.22 -13.47
C ILE A 262 -12.55 4.84 -12.52
N MET A 263 -13.55 4.06 -12.09
CA MET A 263 -14.63 4.57 -11.25
C MET A 263 -14.15 4.94 -9.84
N GLY A 264 -13.40 4.04 -9.21
CA GLY A 264 -12.85 4.21 -7.88
C GLY A 264 -11.81 5.33 -7.84
N GLY A 265 -10.90 5.36 -8.82
CA GLY A 265 -9.88 6.39 -8.92
C GLY A 265 -10.46 7.80 -9.03
N ALA A 266 -11.52 7.99 -9.82
CA ALA A 266 -12.21 9.27 -9.94
C ALA A 266 -12.90 9.70 -8.62
N VAL A 267 -13.52 8.76 -7.92
CA VAL A 267 -14.14 9.01 -6.60
C VAL A 267 -13.08 9.42 -5.57
N GLU A 268 -12.01 8.64 -5.45
CA GLU A 268 -10.95 8.86 -4.46
C GLU A 268 -10.16 10.15 -4.73
N SER A 269 -9.87 10.46 -5.99
CA SER A 269 -9.13 11.69 -6.39
C SER A 269 -9.90 12.97 -6.03
N ARG A 270 -11.22 12.89 -5.88
CA ARG A 270 -12.11 13.99 -5.48
C ARG A 270 -12.52 13.91 -4.00
N GLY A 271 -11.86 13.06 -3.21
CA GLY A 271 -12.06 12.93 -1.76
C GLY A 271 -13.33 12.16 -1.37
N GLY A 272 -13.92 11.42 -2.30
CA GLY A 272 -14.96 10.44 -2.01
C GLY A 272 -14.37 9.18 -1.37
N GLU A 273 -15.25 8.37 -0.81
CA GLU A 273 -14.90 7.13 -0.13
C GLU A 273 -15.70 5.97 -0.71
N ILE A 274 -15.00 4.95 -1.22
CA ILE A 274 -15.62 3.73 -1.71
C ILE A 274 -16.09 2.91 -0.52
N MET A 275 -17.37 2.57 -0.49
CA MET A 275 -17.97 1.79 0.59
C MET A 275 -17.88 0.30 0.31
N LYS A 276 -18.31 -0.12 -0.88
CA LYS A 276 -18.23 -1.52 -1.29
C LYS A 276 -18.42 -1.69 -2.79
N PHE A 277 -17.93 -2.83 -3.28
CA PHE A 277 -18.28 -3.37 -4.60
C PHE A 277 -19.39 -4.42 -4.45
N ILE A 278 -20.36 -4.40 -5.38
CA ILE A 278 -21.56 -5.25 -5.37
C ILE A 278 -21.70 -5.90 -6.76
N GLY A 279 -21.01 -7.01 -6.98
CA GLY A 279 -20.88 -7.57 -8.33
C GLY A 279 -20.06 -6.63 -9.20
N ASP A 280 -20.68 -6.08 -10.23
CA ASP A 280 -20.16 -5.07 -11.15
C ASP A 280 -20.54 -3.63 -10.79
N ALA A 281 -21.31 -3.45 -9.71
CA ALA A 281 -21.65 -2.14 -9.17
C ALA A 281 -20.65 -1.66 -8.10
N MET A 282 -20.59 -0.35 -7.90
CA MET A 282 -19.83 0.30 -6.84
C MET A 282 -20.71 1.32 -6.09
N LEU A 283 -20.68 1.26 -4.76
CA LEU A 283 -21.28 2.26 -3.87
C LEU A 283 -20.15 3.07 -3.23
N ALA A 284 -20.25 4.39 -3.34
CA ALA A 284 -19.35 5.35 -2.71
C ALA A 284 -20.12 6.52 -2.10
N ILE A 285 -19.45 7.30 -1.26
CA ILE A 285 -20.02 8.52 -0.67
C ILE A 285 -19.03 9.68 -0.73
N PHE A 286 -19.56 10.89 -0.80
CA PHE A 286 -18.84 12.14 -0.56
C PHE A 286 -19.45 12.75 0.70
N PRO A 287 -18.85 12.53 1.89
CA PRO A 287 -19.35 13.10 3.13
C PRO A 287 -19.38 14.63 3.05
N LEU A 288 -20.43 15.25 3.58
CA LEU A 288 -20.45 16.71 3.71
C LEU A 288 -19.42 17.15 4.75
N GLU A 289 -18.66 18.19 4.42
CA GLU A 289 -17.68 18.78 5.33
C GLU A 289 -18.37 19.64 6.40
N GLU A 290 -17.73 19.76 7.55
CA GLU A 290 -18.19 20.66 8.60
C GLU A 290 -18.13 22.11 8.10
N GLY A 291 -19.30 22.76 7.98
CA GLY A 291 -19.42 24.09 7.36
C GLY A 291 -20.00 24.10 5.93
N ASP A 292 -20.31 22.95 5.34
CA ASP A 292 -21.05 22.85 4.05
C ASP A 292 -22.49 22.32 4.28
N PRO A 293 -23.40 23.11 4.87
CA PRO A 293 -24.76 22.64 5.17
C PRO A 293 -25.61 22.43 3.91
N THR A 294 -25.26 23.04 2.78
CA THR A 294 -25.95 22.87 1.49
C THR A 294 -25.44 21.64 0.74
N GLY A 295 -24.25 21.14 1.07
CA GLY A 295 -23.59 20.04 0.36
C GLY A 295 -23.08 20.44 -1.01
N ALA A 296 -22.95 21.75 -1.30
CA ALA A 296 -22.59 22.23 -2.63
C ALA A 296 -21.19 21.78 -3.05
N ALA A 297 -20.24 21.76 -2.11
CA ALA A 297 -18.88 21.31 -2.40
C ALA A 297 -18.85 19.79 -2.64
N ALA A 298 -19.57 19.02 -1.84
CA ALA A 298 -19.68 17.57 -2.03
C ALA A 298 -20.38 17.20 -3.35
N CYS A 299 -21.45 17.91 -3.72
CA CYS A 299 -22.14 17.72 -5.01
C CYS A 299 -21.23 18.05 -6.19
N ALA A 300 -20.48 19.16 -6.12
CA ALA A 300 -19.51 19.53 -7.15
C ALA A 300 -18.41 18.47 -7.30
N LYS A 301 -17.80 18.01 -6.20
CA LYS A 301 -16.79 16.95 -6.19
C LYS A 301 -17.32 15.65 -6.80
N ALA A 302 -18.53 15.24 -6.44
CA ALA A 302 -19.16 14.04 -6.97
C ALA A 302 -19.45 14.14 -8.47
N LEU A 303 -19.91 15.31 -8.94
CA LEU A 303 -20.17 15.55 -10.36
C LEU A 303 -18.87 15.63 -11.18
N ASP A 304 -17.82 16.25 -10.64
CA ASP A 304 -16.49 16.29 -11.24
C ASP A 304 -15.90 14.88 -11.38
N ALA A 305 -16.03 14.05 -10.35
CA ALA A 305 -15.62 12.64 -10.42
C ALA A 305 -16.41 11.86 -11.49
N ALA A 306 -17.72 12.14 -11.65
CA ALA A 306 -18.55 11.47 -12.65
C ALA A 306 -18.10 11.84 -14.08
N GLU A 307 -17.84 13.12 -14.35
CA GLU A 307 -17.36 13.57 -15.65
C GLU A 307 -15.93 13.08 -15.97
N GLU A 308 -15.04 13.03 -14.97
CA GLU A 308 -13.70 12.46 -15.10
C GLU A 308 -13.77 10.95 -15.42
N ALA A 309 -14.55 10.19 -14.66
CA ALA A 309 -14.74 8.75 -14.90
C ALA A 309 -15.28 8.46 -16.31
N LEU A 310 -16.20 9.29 -16.83
CA LEU A 310 -16.72 9.13 -18.19
C LEU A 310 -15.67 9.44 -19.26
N THR A 311 -14.83 10.45 -19.04
CA THR A 311 -13.73 10.82 -19.94
C THR A 311 -12.69 9.71 -19.99
N ASP A 312 -12.28 9.18 -18.84
CA ASP A 312 -11.33 8.08 -18.73
C ASP A 312 -11.89 6.78 -19.30
N MET A 313 -13.20 6.52 -19.10
CA MET A 313 -13.89 5.40 -19.73
C MET A 313 -13.91 5.52 -21.26
N ALA A 314 -14.13 6.72 -21.79
CA ALA A 314 -14.10 6.97 -23.23
C ALA A 314 -12.70 6.73 -23.82
N ALA A 315 -11.65 7.20 -23.14
CA ALA A 315 -10.27 6.93 -23.51
C ALA A 315 -9.95 5.43 -23.50
N ARG A 316 -10.33 4.73 -22.42
CA ARG A 316 -10.16 3.27 -22.32
C ARG A 316 -10.95 2.53 -23.38
N ASN A 317 -12.15 2.98 -23.73
CA ASN A 317 -12.93 2.40 -24.81
C ASN A 317 -12.30 2.58 -26.17
N ALA A 318 -11.66 3.72 -26.44
CA ALA A 318 -10.92 3.94 -27.68
C ALA A 318 -9.74 2.95 -27.81
N GLU A 319 -9.00 2.73 -26.72
CA GLU A 319 -7.95 1.69 -26.67
C GLU A 319 -8.53 0.30 -26.92
N ARG A 320 -9.57 -0.08 -26.18
CA ARG A 320 -10.23 -1.40 -26.33
C ARG A 320 -10.71 -1.63 -27.75
N ALA A 321 -11.34 -0.63 -28.37
CA ALA A 321 -11.79 -0.71 -29.75
C ALA A 321 -10.62 -0.90 -30.74
N ALA A 322 -9.49 -0.22 -30.54
CA ALA A 322 -8.29 -0.40 -31.35
C ALA A 322 -7.72 -1.82 -31.25
N TRP A 323 -7.92 -2.51 -30.13
CA TRP A 323 -7.56 -3.91 -29.92
C TRP A 323 -8.68 -4.91 -30.24
N GLY A 324 -9.80 -4.46 -30.83
CA GLY A 324 -10.94 -5.33 -31.17
C GLY A 324 -11.71 -5.87 -29.95
N GLN A 325 -11.54 -5.26 -28.78
CA GLN A 325 -12.22 -5.64 -27.55
C GLN A 325 -13.57 -4.91 -27.39
N PRO A 326 -14.55 -5.49 -26.67
CA PRO A 326 -15.84 -4.84 -26.42
C PRO A 326 -15.67 -3.54 -25.63
N THR A 327 -16.35 -2.47 -26.05
CA THR A 327 -16.43 -1.22 -25.29
C THR A 327 -17.40 -1.36 -24.11
N LEU A 328 -17.13 -0.59 -23.06
CA LEU A 328 -17.87 -0.59 -21.80
C LEU A 328 -18.81 0.61 -21.76
N ARG A 329 -20.00 0.41 -21.19
CA ARG A 329 -20.93 1.49 -20.84
C ARG A 329 -21.31 1.34 -19.39
N CYS A 330 -21.63 2.45 -18.73
CA CYS A 330 -22.01 2.44 -17.32
C CYS A 330 -23.16 3.42 -17.06
N GLY A 331 -23.86 3.20 -15.95
CA GLY A 331 -24.70 4.19 -15.30
C GLY A 331 -24.02 4.69 -14.04
N ILE A 332 -24.12 5.99 -13.77
CA ILE A 332 -23.68 6.66 -12.55
C ILE A 332 -24.87 7.44 -12.01
N ALA A 333 -25.25 7.18 -10.76
CA ALA A 333 -26.29 7.90 -10.06
C ALA A 333 -25.72 8.66 -8.88
N LEU A 334 -26.13 9.93 -8.74
CA LEU A 334 -25.80 10.77 -7.59
C LEU A 334 -27.06 11.18 -6.82
N HIS A 335 -27.02 11.08 -5.51
CA HIS A 335 -28.12 11.52 -4.65
C HIS A 335 -27.58 12.03 -3.31
N MET A 336 -27.99 13.23 -2.90
CA MET A 336 -27.64 13.74 -1.57
C MET A 336 -28.70 13.31 -0.55
N GLY A 337 -28.26 12.69 0.55
CA GLY A 337 -29.16 12.25 1.61
C GLY A 337 -28.44 11.95 2.93
N GLU A 338 -29.24 11.70 3.96
CA GLU A 338 -28.75 11.23 5.25
C GLU A 338 -28.65 9.70 5.26
N VAL A 339 -27.55 9.19 5.79
CA VAL A 339 -27.27 7.76 5.94
C VAL A 339 -26.71 7.46 7.32
N MET A 340 -26.99 6.25 7.82
CA MET A 340 -26.27 5.72 8.97
C MET A 340 -24.99 5.06 8.46
N TYR A 341 -23.85 5.59 8.89
CA TYR A 341 -22.51 5.11 8.55
C TYR A 341 -21.88 4.41 9.75
N GLY A 342 -21.61 3.10 9.63
CA GLY A 342 -21.06 2.32 10.74
C GLY A 342 -21.00 0.81 10.53
N ASN A 343 -20.80 0.08 11.62
CA ASN A 343 -20.58 -1.36 11.63
C ASN A 343 -21.89 -2.16 11.58
N ILE A 344 -22.16 -2.80 10.46
CA ILE A 344 -23.41 -3.53 10.19
C ILE A 344 -23.09 -4.96 9.76
N GLY A 345 -23.80 -5.95 10.29
CA GLY A 345 -23.59 -7.34 9.91
C GLY A 345 -23.88 -8.33 11.02
N SER A 346 -23.30 -9.53 10.89
CA SER A 346 -23.40 -10.61 11.87
C SER A 346 -22.31 -10.50 12.95
N ALA A 347 -22.34 -11.36 13.97
CA ALA A 347 -21.37 -11.33 15.07
C ALA A 347 -19.91 -11.51 14.60
N ASN A 348 -19.66 -12.31 13.56
CA ASN A 348 -18.32 -12.66 13.08
C ASN A 348 -17.99 -12.06 11.70
N ARG A 349 -18.90 -11.25 11.14
CA ARG A 349 -18.76 -10.62 9.83
C ARG A 349 -19.47 -9.28 9.85
N LEU A 350 -18.70 -8.22 10.10
CA LEU A 350 -19.14 -6.84 10.01
C LEU A 350 -18.71 -6.26 8.67
N ASP A 351 -19.57 -5.42 8.13
CA ASP A 351 -19.33 -4.55 6.99
C ASP A 351 -19.44 -3.12 7.50
N PHE A 352 -18.38 -2.33 7.32
CA PHE A 352 -18.40 -0.93 7.71
C PHE A 352 -18.89 -0.15 6.50
N THR A 353 -20.15 0.31 6.57
CA THR A 353 -20.84 0.77 5.38
C THR A 353 -21.93 1.78 5.71
N VAL A 354 -22.55 2.34 4.67
CA VAL A 354 -23.73 3.19 4.78
C VAL A 354 -25.00 2.39 4.56
N ILE A 355 -26.02 2.66 5.37
CA ILE A 355 -27.39 2.19 5.15
C ILE A 355 -28.39 3.32 5.33
N GLY A 356 -29.54 3.18 4.69
CA GLY A 356 -30.66 4.08 4.86
C GLY A 356 -31.48 4.23 3.58
N PRO A 357 -32.61 4.96 3.65
CA PRO A 357 -33.44 5.23 2.48
C PRO A 357 -32.68 5.87 1.31
N ALA A 358 -31.71 6.73 1.58
CA ALA A 358 -30.89 7.38 0.55
C ALA A 358 -30.07 6.38 -0.29
N VAL A 359 -29.53 5.31 0.32
CA VAL A 359 -28.80 4.24 -0.39
C VAL A 359 -29.73 3.50 -1.35
N ASN A 360 -30.96 3.23 -0.91
CA ASN A 360 -31.96 2.59 -1.76
C ASN A 360 -32.38 3.50 -2.92
N LEU A 361 -32.49 4.81 -2.67
CA LEU A 361 -32.89 5.77 -3.70
C LEU A 361 -31.81 5.92 -4.79
N VAL A 362 -30.54 6.10 -4.41
CA VAL A 362 -29.45 6.25 -5.40
C VAL A 362 -29.31 5.02 -6.30
N SER A 363 -29.42 3.82 -5.74
CA SER A 363 -29.39 2.56 -6.51
C SER A 363 -30.57 2.47 -7.49
N ARG A 364 -31.75 3.00 -7.12
CA ARG A 364 -32.90 3.02 -8.02
C ARG A 364 -32.78 4.09 -9.11
N ILE A 365 -32.16 5.24 -8.81
CA ILE A 365 -31.83 6.26 -9.81
C ILE A 365 -30.86 5.67 -10.84
N GLU A 366 -29.85 4.90 -10.41
CA GLU A 366 -28.94 4.22 -11.32
C GLU A 366 -29.71 3.31 -12.30
N GLY A 367 -30.67 2.53 -11.80
CA GLY A 367 -31.51 1.68 -12.66
C GLY A 367 -32.31 2.45 -13.73
N LEU A 368 -32.45 3.78 -13.60
CA LEU A 368 -33.03 4.63 -14.64
C LEU A 368 -32.06 5.00 -15.75
N CYS A 369 -30.74 4.97 -15.51
CA CYS A 369 -29.69 5.35 -16.45
C CYS A 369 -29.84 4.60 -17.78
N SER A 370 -29.99 3.27 -17.73
CA SER A 370 -30.19 2.47 -18.94
C SER A 370 -31.54 2.71 -19.62
N ARG A 371 -32.60 3.02 -18.87
CA ARG A 371 -33.95 3.21 -19.42
C ARG A 371 -34.10 4.56 -20.11
N LEU A 372 -33.43 5.57 -19.59
CA LEU A 372 -33.46 6.96 -20.08
C LEU A 372 -32.30 7.26 -21.03
N ASP A 373 -31.44 6.27 -21.25
CA ASP A 373 -30.21 6.37 -22.01
C ASP A 373 -29.37 7.58 -21.59
N ARG A 374 -28.96 7.56 -20.32
CA ARG A 374 -28.11 8.58 -19.68
C ARG A 374 -27.00 7.91 -18.90
N ASN A 375 -25.75 8.31 -19.08
CA ASN A 375 -24.66 7.75 -18.26
C ASN A 375 -24.69 8.35 -16.86
N VAL A 376 -25.11 9.61 -16.70
CA VAL A 376 -25.27 10.24 -15.37
C VAL A 376 -26.71 10.65 -15.12
N LEU A 377 -27.25 10.21 -13.98
CA LEU A 377 -28.51 10.71 -13.43
C LEU A 377 -28.32 11.19 -11.99
N THR A 378 -29.05 12.22 -11.62
CA THR A 378 -28.96 12.80 -10.28
C THR A 378 -30.34 13.12 -9.72
N SER A 379 -30.46 13.17 -8.39
CA SER A 379 -31.65 13.67 -7.72
C SER A 379 -31.72 15.21 -7.77
N ALA A 380 -32.90 15.77 -7.46
CA ALA A 380 -33.12 17.22 -7.44
C ALA A 380 -32.14 17.96 -6.51
N GLU A 381 -31.83 17.39 -5.35
CA GLU A 381 -30.94 18.00 -4.36
C GLU A 381 -29.51 18.20 -4.91
N VAL A 382 -29.03 17.28 -5.75
CA VAL A 382 -27.72 17.41 -6.42
C VAL A 382 -27.83 18.43 -7.56
N ALA A 383 -28.94 18.41 -8.31
CA ALA A 383 -29.19 19.36 -9.40
C ALA A 383 -29.27 20.80 -8.92
N GLU A 384 -29.92 21.07 -7.79
CA GLU A 384 -29.99 22.40 -7.17
C GLU A 384 -28.60 22.93 -6.82
N ALA A 385 -27.72 22.08 -6.30
CA ALA A 385 -26.34 22.42 -5.97
C ALA A 385 -25.44 22.62 -7.21
N CYS A 386 -25.80 22.07 -8.37
CA CYS A 386 -24.99 22.04 -9.59
C CYS A 386 -25.77 22.50 -10.84
N ALA A 387 -26.66 23.47 -10.68
CA ALA A 387 -27.69 23.83 -11.66
C ALA A 387 -27.16 24.25 -13.05
N SER A 388 -25.91 24.71 -13.15
CA SER A 388 -25.31 25.11 -14.44
C SER A 388 -24.95 23.93 -15.35
N ARG A 389 -24.80 22.72 -14.78
CA ARG A 389 -24.31 21.52 -15.48
C ARG A 389 -25.39 20.46 -15.71
N LEU A 390 -26.50 20.54 -14.99
CA LEU A 390 -27.55 19.52 -14.98
C LEU A 390 -28.85 20.06 -15.58
N VAL A 391 -29.55 19.22 -16.34
CA VAL A 391 -30.85 19.56 -16.95
C VAL A 391 -31.92 18.55 -16.55
N PRO A 392 -33.19 18.98 -16.36
CA PRO A 392 -34.28 18.06 -16.04
C PRO A 392 -34.46 17.02 -17.14
N VAL A 393 -34.56 15.74 -16.74
CA VAL A 393 -34.92 14.60 -17.60
C VAL A 393 -36.38 14.17 -17.34
N GLY A 394 -37.04 14.84 -16.41
CA GLY A 394 -38.47 14.70 -16.09
C GLY A 394 -38.74 13.83 -14.87
N TRP A 395 -40.03 13.57 -14.66
CA TRP A 395 -40.55 12.81 -13.52
C TRP A 395 -40.68 11.32 -13.88
N HIS A 396 -40.12 10.46 -13.05
CA HIS A 396 -40.05 9.02 -13.31
C HIS A 396 -40.50 8.20 -12.11
N PRO A 397 -41.32 7.15 -12.33
CA PRO A 397 -41.67 6.23 -11.26
C PRO A 397 -40.44 5.45 -10.83
N VAL A 398 -40.27 5.32 -9.52
CA VAL A 398 -39.19 4.57 -8.90
C VAL A 398 -39.78 3.49 -8.00
N LYS A 399 -39.34 2.23 -8.19
CA LYS A 399 -39.86 1.08 -7.46
C LYS A 399 -39.77 1.32 -5.95
N GLY A 400 -40.89 1.18 -5.25
CA GLY A 400 -40.94 1.31 -3.78
C GLY A 400 -41.02 2.75 -3.27
N LEU A 401 -41.30 3.72 -4.15
CA LEU A 401 -41.80 5.04 -3.80
C LEU A 401 -43.22 5.20 -4.35
N ASN A 402 -44.08 5.92 -3.62
CA ASN A 402 -45.46 6.16 -4.06
C ASN A 402 -45.52 7.24 -5.14
N ASP A 403 -44.71 8.29 -4.98
CA ASP A 403 -44.65 9.42 -5.91
C ASP A 403 -43.46 9.27 -6.87
N PRO A 404 -43.61 9.66 -8.15
CA PRO A 404 -42.49 9.81 -9.07
C PRO A 404 -41.46 10.79 -8.51
N ILE A 405 -40.20 10.61 -8.90
CA ILE A 405 -39.13 11.58 -8.59
C ILE A 405 -38.70 12.30 -9.86
N GLU A 406 -38.32 13.57 -9.75
CA GLU A 406 -37.63 14.27 -10.81
C GLU A 406 -36.15 13.88 -10.83
N VAL A 407 -35.63 13.52 -12.01
CA VAL A 407 -34.21 13.24 -12.20
C VAL A 407 -33.60 14.19 -13.22
N TYR A 408 -32.30 14.42 -13.06
CA TYR A 408 -31.53 15.35 -13.89
C TYR A 408 -30.32 14.63 -14.48
N GLY A 409 -29.92 15.02 -15.68
CA GLY A 409 -28.76 14.46 -16.38
C GLY A 409 -27.78 15.55 -16.80
N LEU A 410 -26.60 15.15 -17.25
CA LEU A 410 -25.58 16.09 -17.74
C LEU A 410 -26.08 16.86 -18.97
N LYS A 411 -25.82 18.17 -18.99
CA LYS A 411 -26.15 19.03 -20.12
C LYS A 411 -25.33 18.63 -21.35
N GLY A 412 -26.00 18.38 -22.47
CA GLY A 412 -25.34 18.00 -23.73
C GLY A 412 -24.92 16.53 -23.80
N GLU A 413 -25.28 15.72 -22.80
CA GLU A 413 -25.08 14.28 -22.88
C GLU A 413 -25.98 13.68 -23.96
N HIS A 414 -25.36 13.01 -24.93
CA HIS A 414 -26.02 12.13 -25.89
C HIS A 414 -25.27 10.80 -25.84
N THR A 415 -25.92 9.77 -25.33
CA THR A 415 -25.48 8.40 -25.50
C THR A 415 -25.64 8.03 -26.98
N GLY A 416 -24.52 7.84 -27.66
CA GLY A 416 -24.47 7.34 -29.03
C GLY A 416 -24.78 5.85 -29.12
#